data_AF-A0A7X7TAB7-F1
#
_entry.id   AF-A0A7X7TAB7-F1
#
_cell.length_a   1.000
_cell.length_b   1.000
_cell.length_c   1.000
_cell.angle_alpha   90.00
_cell.angle_beta   90.00
_cell.angle_gamma   90.00
#
_symmetry.space_group_name_H-M   'P 1'
#
loop_
_entity.id
_entity.type
_entity.pdbx_description
1 polymer ?
#
loop_
_entity_poly.entity_id
_entity_poly.type
_entity_poly.pdbx_seq_one_letter_code
_entity_poly.pdbx_strand_id
1 'polypeptide(L)'
;MMIRTGQIVSAMFLTIGILSASCGAGVEFRKHVINADVRFEAAGVLDVNKDGKLDIFSGGFWYEAPNWTKHFVREVTEAGEYHYDFANLPVDVDGDGWTDIVNAAWHNKKVFWVRNPGKADSAWEVIDVDEPGNMETAILVDINGDKQPDVLPNVLGAPAFWYSFKKDPASPKGVKWDKHALPPQASAHGNGAGDVDGDGKCDILTPTGWLRQTGPDQWEFVGEFNLGSTSIPMLVHDVDADGDSDIVWGNGHDYGLFWMEQGKATDGKRTWTKYEIDKSWSQPHFMVFADLDNDGVKELVTGKRFRAHNGHDPGGNDPKCVYYYKFDPAAKKFNRNVIIEGDTVAFGINTMVIDIDGDGDLDVVCPGKSGLYLMENLLKK
;
A
#
# COMPACT_ATOMS: atom_id res chain seq x y z
N MET A 1 47.88 -3.45 73.54
CA MET A 1 46.56 -2.89 73.17
C MET A 1 46.17 -3.54 71.85
N MET A 2 45.13 -4.36 71.85
CA MET A 2 44.69 -5.18 70.72
C MET A 2 44.27 -4.30 69.54
N ILE A 3 44.72 -4.62 68.31
CA ILE A 3 43.92 -4.38 67.10
C ILE A 3 44.13 -5.58 66.16
N ARG A 4 43.05 -6.32 65.93
CA ARG A 4 42.91 -7.38 64.93
C ARG A 4 42.67 -6.74 63.56
N THR A 5 43.42 -7.10 62.54
CA THR A 5 43.10 -6.81 61.14
C THR A 5 42.41 -8.03 60.53
N GLY A 6 41.10 -7.93 60.33
CA GLY A 6 40.32 -8.91 59.56
C GLY A 6 40.40 -8.60 58.07
N GLN A 7 40.76 -9.59 57.26
CA GLN A 7 40.63 -9.53 55.80
C GLN A 7 39.17 -9.81 55.43
N ILE A 8 38.54 -8.87 54.73
CA ILE A 8 37.23 -9.06 54.10
C ILE A 8 37.49 -9.55 52.67
N VAL A 9 37.11 -10.80 52.39
CA VAL A 9 37.07 -11.33 51.02
C VAL A 9 35.71 -10.96 50.44
N SER A 10 35.70 -10.04 49.48
CA SER A 10 34.48 -9.66 48.76
C SER A 10 34.25 -10.66 47.63
N ALA A 11 33.25 -11.54 47.78
CA ALA A 11 32.82 -12.45 46.74
C ALA A 11 31.93 -11.69 45.75
N MET A 12 32.45 -11.46 44.54
CA MET A 12 31.71 -10.84 43.44
C MET A 12 30.81 -11.90 42.81
N PHE A 13 29.52 -11.90 43.15
CA PHE A 13 28.52 -12.73 42.46
C PHE A 13 28.24 -12.11 41.09
N LEU A 14 28.75 -12.75 40.04
CA LEU A 14 28.38 -12.43 38.66
C LEU A 14 27.00 -13.04 38.39
N THR A 15 25.93 -12.24 38.51
CA THR A 15 24.61 -12.61 38.00
C THR A 15 24.67 -12.61 36.48
N ILE A 16 24.77 -13.79 35.89
CA ILE A 16 24.49 -14.01 34.46
C ILE A 16 22.98 -13.79 34.29
N GLY A 17 22.61 -12.60 33.84
CA GLY A 17 21.26 -12.31 33.38
C GLY A 17 21.01 -13.12 32.12
N ILE A 18 20.19 -14.16 32.21
CA ILE A 18 19.60 -14.80 31.03
C ILE A 18 18.62 -13.76 30.48
N LEU A 19 19.01 -13.08 29.41
CA LEU A 19 18.08 -12.36 28.55
C LEU A 19 17.17 -13.41 27.92
N SER A 20 16.02 -13.65 28.55
CA SER A 20 14.89 -14.24 27.85
C SER A 20 14.47 -13.23 26.79
N ALA A 21 14.78 -13.51 25.53
CA ALA A 21 14.09 -12.86 24.42
C ALA A 21 12.60 -13.10 24.64
N SER A 22 11.85 -12.06 25.02
CA SER A 22 10.41 -12.13 24.96
C SER A 22 10.08 -12.34 23.49
N CYS A 23 9.50 -13.49 23.15
CA CYS A 23 8.67 -13.60 21.97
C CYS A 23 7.60 -12.52 22.15
N GLY A 24 7.77 -11.37 21.49
CA GLY A 24 6.93 -10.21 21.69
C GLY A 24 5.48 -10.61 21.43
N ALA A 25 4.59 -10.25 22.35
CA ALA A 25 3.17 -10.28 22.02
C ALA A 25 2.97 -9.38 20.78
N GLY A 26 2.18 -9.84 19.81
CA GLY A 26 1.89 -9.05 18.62
C GLY A 26 1.25 -7.71 18.96
N VAL A 27 1.21 -6.81 17.98
CA VAL A 27 0.60 -5.48 18.08
C VAL A 27 -0.89 -5.62 18.36
N GLU A 28 -1.39 -4.87 19.34
CA GLU A 28 -2.81 -4.80 19.65
C GLU A 28 -3.47 -3.65 18.88
N PHE A 29 -4.68 -3.89 18.36
CA PHE A 29 -5.43 -2.87 17.60
C PHE A 29 -6.82 -2.62 18.19
N ARG A 30 -7.27 -1.37 18.16
CA ARG A 30 -8.66 -0.96 18.41
C ARG A 30 -9.36 -0.65 17.09
N LYS A 31 -10.49 -1.31 16.85
CA LYS A 31 -11.36 -1.02 15.71
C LYS A 31 -12.21 0.23 15.94
N HIS A 32 -12.18 1.15 15.00
CA HIS A 32 -13.14 2.23 14.83
C HIS A 32 -14.00 2.01 13.59
N VAL A 33 -15.30 2.21 13.74
CA VAL A 33 -16.22 2.21 12.61
C VAL A 33 -16.38 3.66 12.15
N ILE A 34 -15.71 4.01 11.05
CA ILE A 34 -15.77 5.36 10.49
C ILE A 34 -17.09 5.55 9.74
N ASN A 35 -17.42 4.61 8.86
CA ASN A 35 -18.69 4.60 8.14
C ASN A 35 -19.03 3.20 7.62
N ALA A 36 -20.01 2.53 8.22
CA ALA A 36 -20.44 1.19 7.83
C ALA A 36 -21.37 1.16 6.59
N ASP A 37 -21.87 2.32 6.14
CA ASP A 37 -22.88 2.41 5.08
C ASP A 37 -22.26 2.62 3.68
N VAL A 38 -20.98 3.00 3.60
CA VAL A 38 -20.27 3.20 2.34
C VAL A 38 -19.62 1.91 1.84
N ARG A 39 -19.44 1.83 0.52
CA ARG A 39 -18.86 0.66 -0.16
C ARG A 39 -17.74 1.06 -1.11
N PHE A 40 -17.05 2.15 -0.79
CA PHE A 40 -15.84 2.58 -1.51
C PHE A 40 -14.67 1.69 -1.09
N GLU A 41 -13.90 1.22 -2.06
CA GLU A 41 -12.80 0.28 -1.83
C GLU A 41 -11.43 0.98 -1.77
N ALA A 42 -11.41 2.30 -1.83
CA ALA A 42 -10.20 3.12 -1.76
C ALA A 42 -10.30 4.17 -0.65
N ALA A 43 -9.17 4.47 -0.01
CA ALA A 43 -9.06 5.57 0.93
C ALA A 43 -7.68 6.24 0.85
N GLY A 44 -7.69 7.56 1.04
CA GLY A 44 -6.50 8.38 1.22
C GLY A 44 -6.52 9.03 2.61
N VAL A 45 -5.34 9.40 3.12
CA VAL A 45 -5.18 10.10 4.41
C VAL A 45 -4.41 11.39 4.16
N LEU A 46 -4.96 12.51 4.63
CA LEU A 46 -4.44 13.86 4.40
C LEU A 46 -5.06 14.84 5.40
N ASP A 47 -4.36 15.93 5.71
CA ASP A 47 -4.96 17.07 6.43
C ASP A 47 -5.79 17.89 5.44
N VAL A 48 -7.11 17.63 5.41
CA VAL A 48 -8.00 18.18 4.36
C VAL A 48 -8.21 19.68 4.54
N ASN A 49 -8.27 20.13 5.79
CA ASN A 49 -8.66 21.49 6.17
C ASN A 49 -7.52 22.33 6.76
N LYS A 50 -6.29 21.80 6.83
CA LYS A 50 -5.10 22.40 7.44
C LYS A 50 -5.24 22.69 8.93
N ASP A 51 -5.96 21.85 9.66
CA ASP A 51 -6.08 21.96 11.13
C ASP A 51 -4.96 21.24 11.89
N GLY A 52 -4.06 20.56 11.19
CA GLY A 52 -2.94 19.82 11.74
C GLY A 52 -3.27 18.37 12.12
N LYS A 53 -4.48 17.88 11.84
CA LYS A 53 -4.85 16.47 12.03
C LYS A 53 -5.03 15.80 10.68
N LEU A 54 -4.72 14.51 10.64
CA LEU A 54 -4.94 13.71 9.44
C LEU A 54 -6.39 13.23 9.39
N ASP A 55 -7.05 13.48 8.27
CA ASP A 55 -8.41 13.05 7.96
C ASP A 55 -8.39 11.87 7.00
N ILE A 56 -9.54 11.19 6.86
CA ILE A 56 -9.70 10.10 5.89
C ILE A 56 -10.57 10.58 4.73
N PHE A 57 -10.08 10.46 3.49
CA PHE A 57 -10.87 10.63 2.27
C PHE A 57 -11.29 9.27 1.72
N SER A 58 -12.56 9.10 1.36
CA SER A 58 -13.03 7.89 0.68
C SER A 58 -14.24 8.18 -0.22
N GLY A 59 -14.03 8.06 -1.53
CA GLY A 59 -15.04 8.20 -2.56
C GLY A 59 -15.69 9.57 -2.62
N GLY A 60 -16.91 9.66 -2.09
CA GLY A 60 -17.74 10.86 -2.11
C GLY A 60 -17.62 11.74 -0.86
N PHE A 61 -16.77 11.36 0.10
CA PHE A 61 -16.71 12.00 1.41
C PHE A 61 -15.28 12.12 1.92
N TRP A 62 -15.07 13.04 2.86
CA TRP A 62 -13.98 12.98 3.81
C TRP A 62 -14.52 12.97 5.25
N TYR A 63 -13.71 12.48 6.20
CA TYR A 63 -14.10 12.26 7.58
C TYR A 63 -13.10 12.96 8.50
N GLU A 64 -13.57 14.01 9.17
CA GLU A 64 -12.76 14.95 9.95
C GLU A 64 -12.32 14.39 11.30
N ALA A 65 -11.03 14.29 11.54
CA ALA A 65 -10.48 13.87 12.81
C ALA A 65 -10.72 14.91 13.93
N PRO A 66 -10.85 14.49 15.21
CA PRO A 66 -10.81 13.11 15.69
C PRO A 66 -12.19 12.45 15.78
N ASN A 67 -13.26 13.18 15.49
CA ASN A 67 -14.64 12.70 15.66
C ASN A 67 -15.19 11.98 14.41
N TRP A 68 -14.40 11.95 13.34
CA TRP A 68 -14.75 11.41 12.03
C TRP A 68 -16.02 12.03 11.46
N THR A 69 -16.16 13.36 11.61
CA THR A 69 -17.32 14.11 11.10
C THR A 69 -17.34 13.98 9.58
N LYS A 70 -18.43 13.45 9.03
CA LYS A 70 -18.57 13.21 7.58
C LYS A 70 -18.90 14.50 6.83
N HIS A 71 -18.13 14.77 5.79
CA HIS A 71 -18.29 15.90 4.88
C HIS A 71 -18.45 15.42 3.45
N PHE A 72 -19.40 16.01 2.70
CA PHE A 72 -19.63 15.65 1.30
C PHE A 72 -18.62 16.33 0.38
N VAL A 73 -18.08 15.56 -0.56
CA VAL A 73 -17.09 15.99 -1.55
C VAL A 73 -17.71 16.03 -2.94
N ARG A 74 -18.23 14.88 -3.39
CA ARG A 74 -18.70 14.66 -4.77
C ARG A 74 -19.69 13.51 -4.82
N GLU A 75 -20.50 13.51 -5.86
CA GLU A 75 -21.26 12.32 -6.24
C GLU A 75 -20.32 11.27 -6.84
N VAL A 76 -20.56 10.00 -6.52
CA VAL A 76 -19.82 8.87 -7.09
C VAL A 76 -20.82 7.90 -7.71
N THR A 77 -20.69 7.68 -9.02
CA THR A 77 -21.57 6.76 -9.75
C THR A 77 -21.37 5.33 -9.25
N GLU A 78 -22.49 4.70 -8.87
CA GLU A 78 -22.56 3.27 -8.53
C GLU A 78 -22.83 2.44 -9.80
N ALA A 79 -22.13 1.31 -9.93
CA ALA A 79 -22.33 0.31 -10.96
C ALA A 79 -22.30 -1.10 -10.35
N GLY A 80 -23.46 -1.57 -9.89
CA GLY A 80 -23.57 -2.83 -9.16
C GLY A 80 -22.98 -2.68 -7.75
N GLU A 81 -21.98 -3.49 -7.38
CA GLU A 81 -21.26 -3.29 -6.10
C GLU A 81 -20.00 -2.42 -6.25
N TYR A 82 -19.77 -1.84 -7.42
CA TYR A 82 -18.65 -0.94 -7.66
C TYR A 82 -19.07 0.52 -7.63
N HIS A 83 -18.08 1.37 -7.39
CA HIS A 83 -18.19 2.82 -7.46
C HIS A 83 -17.08 3.35 -8.37
N TYR A 84 -17.29 4.48 -9.04
CA TYR A 84 -16.28 5.09 -9.91
C TYR A 84 -15.20 5.78 -9.06
N ASP A 85 -14.51 4.96 -8.27
CA ASP A 85 -13.56 5.30 -7.22
C ASP A 85 -12.69 4.07 -6.92
N PHE A 86 -11.62 3.86 -7.70
CA PHE A 86 -10.73 2.69 -7.53
C PHE A 86 -9.35 3.05 -6.97
N ALA A 87 -9.06 4.35 -6.73
CA ALA A 87 -7.87 4.81 -6.04
C ALA A 87 -8.12 6.19 -5.41
N ASN A 88 -7.66 6.45 -4.20
CA ASN A 88 -7.74 7.75 -3.53
C ASN A 88 -6.33 8.16 -3.10
N LEU A 89 -5.55 8.68 -4.05
CA LEU A 89 -4.12 8.93 -3.93
C LEU A 89 -3.85 10.40 -3.55
N PRO A 90 -3.46 10.70 -2.30
CA PRO A 90 -3.27 12.08 -1.87
C PRO A 90 -1.98 12.68 -2.43
N VAL A 91 -2.08 13.79 -3.18
CA VAL A 91 -0.94 14.57 -3.69
C VAL A 91 -1.36 15.99 -4.06
N ASP A 92 -0.49 16.98 -3.89
CA ASP A 92 -0.71 18.36 -4.37
C ASP A 92 -0.50 18.40 -5.89
N VAL A 93 -1.59 18.39 -6.66
CA VAL A 93 -1.55 18.24 -8.12
C VAL A 93 -1.21 19.57 -8.82
N ASP A 94 -1.72 20.67 -8.28
CA ASP A 94 -1.61 21.99 -8.92
C ASP A 94 -0.57 22.93 -8.27
N GLY A 95 0.09 22.47 -7.21
CA GLY A 95 1.11 23.21 -6.48
C GLY A 95 0.55 24.44 -5.78
N ASP A 96 -0.72 24.42 -5.34
CA ASP A 96 -1.32 25.46 -4.52
C ASP A 96 -1.12 25.23 -3.01
N GLY A 97 -0.51 24.11 -2.64
CA GLY A 97 -0.20 23.70 -1.28
C GLY A 97 -1.34 22.99 -0.56
N TRP A 98 -2.46 22.71 -1.22
CA TRP A 98 -3.51 21.83 -0.72
C TRP A 98 -3.38 20.45 -1.35
N THR A 99 -3.51 19.40 -0.54
CA THR A 99 -3.45 18.04 -1.04
C THR A 99 -4.77 17.70 -1.74
N ASP A 100 -4.68 17.28 -2.99
CA ASP A 100 -5.77 16.77 -3.83
C ASP A 100 -5.83 15.24 -3.80
N ILE A 101 -6.80 14.67 -4.50
CA ILE A 101 -6.92 13.21 -4.66
C ILE A 101 -6.85 12.83 -6.14
N VAL A 102 -5.80 12.11 -6.53
CA VAL A 102 -5.75 11.44 -7.84
C VAL A 102 -6.51 10.11 -7.77
N ASN A 103 -7.22 9.79 -8.85
CA ASN A 103 -8.10 8.65 -8.95
C ASN A 103 -7.97 7.98 -10.32
N ALA A 104 -8.21 6.68 -10.34
CA ALA A 104 -8.44 5.90 -11.55
C ALA A 104 -9.69 5.06 -11.34
N ALA A 105 -10.45 4.77 -12.40
CA ALA A 105 -11.65 3.94 -12.25
C ALA A 105 -11.92 3.03 -13.45
N TRP A 106 -12.40 1.82 -13.14
CA TRP A 106 -12.62 0.77 -14.12
C TRP A 106 -13.68 1.13 -15.16
N HIS A 107 -14.83 1.65 -14.69
CA HIS A 107 -16.03 1.73 -15.52
C HIS A 107 -16.10 2.99 -16.38
N ASN A 108 -15.64 4.14 -15.88
CA ASN A 108 -15.50 5.35 -16.68
C ASN A 108 -14.19 5.36 -17.48
N LYS A 109 -13.24 4.47 -17.16
CA LYS A 109 -11.94 4.30 -17.83
C LYS A 109 -11.00 5.51 -17.71
N LYS A 110 -11.23 6.37 -16.71
CA LYS A 110 -10.54 7.65 -16.58
C LYS A 110 -9.47 7.64 -15.51
N VAL A 111 -8.39 8.35 -15.81
CA VAL A 111 -7.51 8.97 -14.81
C VAL A 111 -8.05 10.39 -14.61
N PHE A 112 -8.27 10.77 -13.35
CA PHE A 112 -8.79 12.09 -13.00
C PHE A 112 -8.29 12.49 -11.62
N TRP A 113 -8.48 13.75 -11.25
CA TRP A 113 -8.22 14.21 -9.88
C TRP A 113 -9.39 15.01 -9.34
N VAL A 114 -9.50 15.01 -8.01
CA VAL A 114 -10.53 15.70 -7.25
C VAL A 114 -9.84 16.82 -6.48
N ARG A 115 -10.06 18.05 -6.92
CA ARG A 115 -9.33 19.24 -6.45
C ARG A 115 -9.85 19.70 -5.10
N ASN A 116 -8.96 19.81 -4.11
CA ASN A 116 -9.28 20.40 -2.82
C ASN A 116 -9.45 21.92 -2.98
N PRO A 117 -10.63 22.49 -2.69
CA PRO A 117 -10.87 23.93 -2.84
C PRO A 117 -10.25 24.78 -1.72
N GLY A 118 -9.59 24.16 -0.73
CA GLY A 118 -9.03 24.80 0.46
C GLY A 118 -10.08 25.32 1.45
N LYS A 119 -11.37 25.05 1.19
CA LYS A 119 -12.51 25.43 2.05
C LYS A 119 -13.35 24.19 2.30
N ALA A 120 -13.51 23.82 3.57
CA ALA A 120 -14.12 22.56 4.01
C ALA A 120 -15.56 22.31 3.49
N ASP A 121 -16.36 23.36 3.26
CA ASP A 121 -17.81 23.23 3.02
C ASP A 121 -18.23 23.31 1.53
N SER A 122 -17.32 23.08 0.58
CA SER A 122 -17.65 23.12 -0.86
C SER A 122 -17.44 21.77 -1.52
N ALA A 123 -18.30 21.43 -2.48
CA ALA A 123 -18.07 20.28 -3.34
C ALA A 123 -16.74 20.46 -4.11
N TRP A 124 -15.99 19.37 -4.24
CA TRP A 124 -14.70 19.40 -4.91
C TRP A 124 -14.88 19.24 -6.41
N GLU A 125 -14.02 19.91 -7.18
CA GLU A 125 -14.08 19.79 -8.63
C GLU A 125 -13.43 18.49 -9.08
N VAL A 126 -14.13 17.70 -9.90
CA VAL A 126 -13.58 16.52 -10.58
C VAL A 126 -13.02 16.94 -11.93
N ILE A 127 -11.75 16.69 -12.18
CA ILE A 127 -11.02 17.13 -13.38
C ILE A 127 -10.45 15.90 -14.08
N ASP A 128 -10.99 15.61 -15.26
CA ASP A 128 -10.50 14.53 -16.12
C ASP A 128 -9.09 14.83 -16.65
N VAL A 129 -8.21 13.83 -16.61
CA VAL A 129 -6.84 13.89 -17.18
C VAL A 129 -6.80 13.15 -18.51
N ASP A 130 -7.23 11.88 -18.51
CA ASP A 130 -7.19 11.01 -19.69
C ASP A 130 -8.17 9.82 -19.55
N GLU A 131 -8.40 9.08 -20.65
CA GLU A 131 -9.24 7.88 -20.71
C GLU A 131 -8.48 6.67 -21.33
N PRO A 132 -7.46 6.12 -20.65
CA PRO A 132 -6.61 5.08 -21.24
C PRO A 132 -7.25 3.71 -21.37
N GLY A 133 -8.29 3.40 -20.59
CA GLY A 133 -8.93 2.08 -20.60
C GLY A 133 -9.40 1.61 -19.22
N ASN A 134 -9.77 0.34 -19.11
CA ASN A 134 -10.20 -0.24 -17.83
C ASN A 134 -9.03 -0.32 -16.86
N MET A 135 -9.19 0.22 -15.66
CA MET A 135 -8.17 0.25 -14.61
C MET A 135 -8.78 -0.15 -13.27
N GLU A 136 -8.15 -1.12 -12.60
CA GLU A 136 -8.64 -1.60 -11.30
C GLU A 136 -8.06 -0.83 -10.12
N THR A 137 -6.95 -0.11 -10.31
CA THR A 137 -6.46 0.92 -9.38
C THR A 137 -5.30 1.67 -10.05
N ALA A 138 -4.71 2.60 -9.32
CA ALA A 138 -3.46 3.27 -9.66
C ALA A 138 -2.60 3.40 -8.40
N ILE A 139 -1.29 3.58 -8.59
CA ILE A 139 -0.35 3.88 -7.50
C ILE A 139 0.40 5.18 -7.79
N LEU A 140 0.86 5.83 -6.72
CA LEU A 140 1.83 6.92 -6.79
C LEU A 140 3.24 6.37 -6.61
N VAL A 141 4.12 6.70 -7.55
CA VAL A 141 5.53 6.26 -7.53
C VAL A 141 6.36 7.23 -8.36
N ASP A 142 7.54 7.61 -7.87
CA ASP A 142 8.49 8.43 -8.64
C ASP A 142 9.15 7.56 -9.71
N ILE A 143 8.63 7.59 -10.94
CA ILE A 143 9.12 6.76 -12.05
C ILE A 143 10.32 7.42 -12.70
N ASN A 144 10.32 8.75 -12.77
CA ASN A 144 11.27 9.50 -13.56
C ASN A 144 12.51 9.99 -12.77
N GLY A 145 12.48 9.86 -11.44
CA GLY A 145 13.57 10.21 -10.53
C GLY A 145 13.62 11.69 -10.13
N ASP A 146 12.55 12.46 -10.35
CA ASP A 146 12.49 13.90 -10.03
C ASP A 146 12.02 14.19 -8.61
N LYS A 147 11.74 13.15 -7.80
CA LYS A 147 11.24 13.22 -6.42
C LYS A 147 9.80 13.71 -6.29
N GLN A 148 9.10 13.88 -7.40
CA GLN A 148 7.65 14.05 -7.42
C GLN A 148 7.02 12.69 -7.78
N PRO A 149 6.02 12.21 -7.02
CA PRO A 149 5.36 10.98 -7.38
C PRO A 149 4.58 11.13 -8.69
N ASP A 150 4.78 10.20 -9.61
CA ASP A 150 4.02 10.04 -10.84
C ASP A 150 2.82 9.10 -10.62
N VAL A 151 1.87 9.10 -11.56
CA VAL A 151 0.68 8.24 -11.52
C VAL A 151 0.87 7.03 -12.43
N LEU A 152 0.85 5.83 -11.85
CA LEU A 152 0.87 4.56 -12.59
C LEU A 152 -0.49 3.85 -12.46
N PRO A 153 -1.41 4.02 -13.42
CA PRO A 153 -2.61 3.21 -13.48
C PRO A 153 -2.32 1.80 -14.00
N ASN A 154 -2.98 0.81 -13.41
CA ASN A 154 -2.96 -0.56 -13.91
C ASN A 154 -3.99 -0.68 -15.03
N VAL A 155 -3.60 -0.41 -16.29
CA VAL A 155 -4.50 -0.46 -17.47
C VAL A 155 -4.58 -1.88 -18.04
N LEU A 156 -5.78 -2.43 -18.18
CA LEU A 156 -6.01 -3.79 -18.67
C LEU A 156 -6.56 -3.80 -20.10
N GLY A 157 -5.97 -4.62 -20.96
CA GLY A 157 -6.48 -4.89 -22.31
C GLY A 157 -6.41 -3.69 -23.28
N ALA A 158 -5.72 -2.63 -22.88
CA ALA A 158 -5.45 -1.42 -23.65
C ALA A 158 -4.00 -0.98 -23.45
N PRO A 159 -3.43 -0.11 -24.31
CA PRO A 159 -2.08 0.39 -24.13
C PRO A 159 -1.88 0.97 -22.72
N ALA A 160 -0.76 0.61 -22.08
CA ALA A 160 -0.44 1.04 -20.73
C ALA A 160 0.38 2.35 -20.75
N PHE A 161 0.19 3.18 -19.72
CA PHE A 161 0.81 4.49 -19.61
C PHE A 161 1.12 4.82 -18.16
N TRP A 162 2.06 5.73 -17.95
CA TRP A 162 2.20 6.48 -16.70
C TRP A 162 2.12 7.98 -16.97
N TYR A 163 1.90 8.77 -15.93
CA TYR A 163 1.64 10.20 -16.04
C TYR A 163 2.47 10.99 -15.04
N SER A 164 3.28 11.91 -15.55
CA SER A 164 3.87 12.98 -14.73
C SER A 164 2.99 14.23 -14.82
N PHE A 165 3.10 15.08 -13.81
CA PHE A 165 2.36 16.34 -13.78
C PHE A 165 3.16 17.43 -13.10
N LYS A 166 2.91 18.67 -13.52
CA LYS A 166 3.49 19.84 -12.88
C LYS A 166 2.59 21.05 -12.99
N LYS A 167 2.74 21.95 -12.04
CA LYS A 167 2.14 23.28 -12.10
C LYS A 167 2.52 23.99 -13.40
N ASP A 168 1.52 24.39 -14.14
CA ASP A 168 1.65 25.18 -15.36
C ASP A 168 0.44 26.13 -15.50
N PRO A 169 0.60 27.42 -15.15
CA PRO A 169 -0.49 28.40 -15.24
C PRO A 169 -1.07 28.59 -16.65
N ALA A 170 -0.35 28.18 -17.70
CA ALA A 170 -0.84 28.25 -19.08
C ALA A 170 -1.70 27.04 -19.46
N SER A 171 -1.61 25.95 -18.70
CA SER A 171 -2.37 24.72 -18.95
C SER A 171 -3.77 24.78 -18.34
N PRO A 172 -4.76 24.06 -18.90
CA PRO A 172 -6.08 23.94 -18.30
C PRO A 172 -6.00 23.55 -16.83
N LYS A 173 -6.78 24.23 -15.99
CA LYS A 173 -6.81 24.02 -14.53
C LYS A 173 -5.49 24.28 -13.79
N GLY A 174 -4.48 24.82 -14.47
CA GLY A 174 -3.18 25.19 -13.90
C GLY A 174 -2.16 24.06 -13.85
N VAL A 175 -2.42 22.94 -14.54
CA VAL A 175 -1.60 21.72 -14.45
C VAL A 175 -1.31 21.17 -15.84
N LYS A 176 -0.03 20.92 -16.13
CA LYS A 176 0.39 20.19 -17.31
C LYS A 176 0.58 18.73 -16.94
N TRP A 177 -0.17 17.86 -17.60
CA TRP A 177 -0.02 16.41 -17.53
C TRP A 177 0.75 15.92 -18.76
N ASP A 178 1.80 15.14 -18.54
CA ASP A 178 2.57 14.49 -19.59
C ASP A 178 2.26 12.98 -19.54
N LYS A 179 1.89 12.42 -20.69
CA LYS A 179 1.49 11.01 -20.85
C LYS A 179 2.63 10.22 -21.47
N HIS A 180 3.07 9.18 -20.78
CA HIS A 180 4.23 8.39 -21.16
C HIS A 180 3.81 6.96 -21.49
N ALA A 181 4.14 6.48 -22.68
CA ALA A 181 3.76 5.15 -23.14
C ALA A 181 4.66 4.07 -22.54
N LEU A 182 4.05 2.97 -22.09
CA LEU A 182 4.74 1.78 -21.65
C LEU A 182 4.72 0.68 -22.71
N PRO A 183 5.70 -0.22 -22.71
CA PRO A 183 5.66 -1.44 -23.51
C PRO A 183 4.37 -2.24 -23.29
N PRO A 184 3.88 -2.99 -24.29
CA PRO A 184 2.63 -3.75 -24.20
C PRO A 184 2.54 -4.72 -23.02
N GLN A 185 3.68 -5.21 -22.52
CA GLN A 185 3.77 -6.12 -21.37
C GLN A 185 3.25 -5.49 -20.07
N ALA A 186 3.24 -4.14 -19.97
CA ALA A 186 2.64 -3.44 -18.84
C ALA A 186 1.10 -3.50 -18.86
N SER A 187 0.46 -3.84 -19.99
CA SER A 187 -0.99 -4.03 -20.08
C SER A 187 -1.41 -5.34 -19.44
N ALA A 188 -1.47 -5.38 -18.11
CA ALA A 188 -1.72 -6.59 -17.34
C ALA A 188 -2.59 -6.31 -16.10
N HIS A 189 -3.20 -7.36 -15.55
CA HIS A 189 -3.77 -7.29 -14.21
C HIS A 189 -2.66 -7.56 -13.19
N GLY A 190 -2.30 -6.56 -12.39
CA GLY A 190 -1.28 -6.70 -11.36
C GLY A 190 0.05 -6.10 -11.77
N ASN A 191 0.18 -4.79 -11.67
CA ASN A 191 1.44 -4.07 -11.81
C ASN A 191 2.03 -3.71 -10.43
N GLY A 192 3.34 -3.50 -10.41
CA GLY A 192 4.09 -2.93 -9.30
C GLY A 192 5.18 -2.02 -9.83
N ALA A 193 5.89 -1.34 -8.94
CA ALA A 193 7.00 -0.48 -9.34
C ALA A 193 8.05 -0.40 -8.23
N GLY A 194 9.32 -0.29 -8.62
CA GLY A 194 10.46 -0.22 -7.72
C GLY A 194 11.75 -0.64 -8.41
N ASP A 195 12.90 -0.43 -7.76
CA ASP A 195 14.21 -0.77 -8.30
C ASP A 195 14.45 -2.28 -8.21
N VAL A 196 14.34 -2.98 -9.33
CA VAL A 196 14.44 -4.45 -9.39
C VAL A 196 15.91 -4.86 -9.51
N ASP A 197 16.76 -4.12 -10.22
CA ASP A 197 18.17 -4.49 -10.46
C ASP A 197 19.23 -3.74 -9.66
N GLY A 198 18.81 -2.90 -8.72
CA GLY A 198 19.68 -2.17 -7.81
C GLY A 198 20.42 -1.04 -8.50
N ASP A 199 19.95 -0.57 -9.65
CA ASP A 199 20.59 0.51 -10.41
C ASP A 199 20.11 1.91 -10.00
N GLY A 200 19.18 1.99 -9.04
CA GLY A 200 18.62 3.20 -8.48
C GLY A 200 17.49 3.80 -9.31
N LYS A 201 17.02 3.13 -10.37
CA LYS A 201 15.88 3.58 -11.17
C LYS A 201 14.60 2.82 -10.83
N CYS A 202 13.46 3.43 -11.12
CA CYS A 202 12.16 2.80 -10.88
C CYS A 202 11.78 1.92 -12.07
N ASP A 203 11.81 0.60 -11.87
CA ASP A 203 11.29 -0.35 -12.83
C ASP A 203 9.79 -0.59 -12.65
N ILE A 204 9.15 -1.21 -13.64
CA ILE A 204 7.73 -1.58 -13.57
C ILE A 204 7.60 -3.10 -13.61
N LEU A 205 7.01 -3.67 -12.58
CA LEU A 205 6.69 -5.10 -12.51
C LEU A 205 5.43 -5.42 -13.31
N THR A 206 5.45 -6.59 -13.95
CA THR A 206 4.29 -7.21 -14.62
C THR A 206 4.19 -8.67 -14.19
N PRO A 207 3.06 -9.37 -14.40
CA PRO A 207 2.95 -10.77 -14.00
C PRO A 207 3.92 -11.71 -14.73
N THR A 208 4.52 -11.28 -15.84
CA THR A 208 5.37 -12.10 -16.72
C THR A 208 6.83 -11.62 -16.79
N GLY A 209 7.21 -10.67 -15.95
CA GLY A 209 8.56 -10.10 -15.92
C GLY A 209 8.55 -8.68 -15.39
N TRP A 210 9.51 -7.89 -15.81
CA TRP A 210 9.62 -6.49 -15.43
C TRP A 210 10.13 -5.65 -16.59
N LEU A 211 9.82 -4.36 -16.55
CA LEU A 211 10.28 -3.36 -17.50
C LEU A 211 11.41 -2.59 -16.86
N ARG A 212 12.63 -2.89 -17.30
CA ARG A 212 13.82 -2.19 -16.86
C ARG A 212 13.84 -0.78 -17.42
N GLN A 213 13.98 0.21 -16.56
CA GLN A 213 14.15 1.59 -16.98
C GLN A 213 15.59 1.84 -17.45
N THR A 214 15.77 2.03 -18.76
CA THR A 214 17.07 2.33 -19.39
C THR A 214 17.27 3.82 -19.70
N GLY A 215 16.23 4.62 -19.49
CA GLY A 215 16.17 6.08 -19.61
C GLY A 215 14.75 6.58 -19.30
N PRO A 216 14.49 7.90 -19.27
CA PRO A 216 13.22 8.47 -18.79
C PRO A 216 11.95 7.86 -19.39
N ASP A 217 12.00 7.51 -20.68
CA ASP A 217 10.90 6.85 -21.41
C ASP A 217 11.41 5.63 -22.21
N GLN A 218 12.50 5.02 -21.76
CA GLN A 218 13.14 3.91 -22.47
C GLN A 218 13.10 2.66 -21.61
N TRP A 219 12.48 1.61 -22.14
CA TRP A 219 12.15 0.40 -21.39
C TRP A 219 12.67 -0.83 -22.10
N GLU A 220 13.29 -1.72 -21.33
CA GLU A 220 13.66 -3.06 -21.77
C GLU A 220 12.83 -4.09 -21.01
N PHE A 221 12.10 -4.95 -21.71
CA PHE A 221 11.37 -6.02 -21.04
C PHE A 221 12.30 -7.19 -20.69
N VAL A 222 12.30 -7.56 -19.41
CA VAL A 222 13.06 -8.66 -18.84
C VAL A 222 12.09 -9.73 -18.34
N GLY A 223 11.92 -10.78 -19.15
CA GLY A 223 10.97 -11.88 -18.89
C GLY A 223 11.61 -13.04 -18.12
N GLU A 224 11.82 -12.87 -16.82
CA GLU A 224 12.51 -13.86 -15.97
C GLU A 224 11.57 -14.77 -15.16
N PHE A 225 10.29 -14.41 -15.06
CA PHE A 225 9.31 -15.12 -14.24
C PHE A 225 7.92 -15.10 -14.85
N ASN A 226 7.03 -15.93 -14.33
CA ASN A 226 5.61 -15.92 -14.65
C ASN A 226 4.81 -16.25 -13.38
N LEU A 227 4.22 -15.21 -12.80
CA LEU A 227 3.61 -15.24 -11.46
C LEU A 227 2.14 -15.69 -11.51
N GLY A 228 1.52 -15.68 -12.68
CA GLY A 228 0.09 -15.95 -12.86
C GLY A 228 -0.74 -14.71 -12.57
N SER A 229 -1.67 -14.80 -11.63
CA SER A 229 -2.48 -13.65 -11.18
C SER A 229 -1.82 -12.96 -10.00
N THR A 230 -1.75 -11.63 -10.05
CA THR A 230 -1.03 -10.81 -9.07
C THR A 230 -1.89 -9.65 -8.58
N SER A 231 -1.64 -9.23 -7.34
CA SER A 231 -2.22 -8.08 -6.66
C SER A 231 -1.74 -6.78 -7.32
N ILE A 232 -2.42 -5.68 -6.97
CA ILE A 232 -1.99 -4.34 -7.34
C ILE A 232 -1.88 -3.55 -6.03
N PRO A 233 -0.69 -3.11 -5.59
CA PRO A 233 0.59 -3.33 -6.25
C PRO A 233 1.15 -4.76 -6.07
N MET A 234 2.13 -5.11 -6.92
CA MET A 234 3.24 -5.98 -6.50
C MET A 234 4.31 -5.11 -5.83
N LEU A 235 4.86 -5.58 -4.70
CA LEU A 235 5.85 -4.84 -3.93
C LEU A 235 7.27 -5.27 -4.31
N VAL A 236 8.18 -4.30 -4.39
CA VAL A 236 9.63 -4.50 -4.51
C VAL A 236 10.26 -4.14 -3.16
N HIS A 237 10.94 -5.09 -2.51
CA HIS A 237 11.50 -4.89 -1.17
C HIS A 237 12.60 -5.91 -0.88
N ASP A 238 13.69 -5.51 -0.22
CA ASP A 238 14.68 -6.42 0.35
C ASP A 238 14.10 -7.07 1.62
N VAL A 239 13.55 -8.29 1.51
CA VAL A 239 12.81 -8.93 2.61
C VAL A 239 13.74 -9.58 3.61
N ASP A 240 14.84 -10.18 3.14
CA ASP A 240 15.78 -10.91 3.99
C ASP A 240 17.08 -10.17 4.33
N ALA A 241 17.14 -8.89 3.95
CA ALA A 241 18.21 -7.94 4.24
C ALA A 241 19.56 -8.35 3.65
N ASP A 242 19.55 -9.01 2.48
CA ASP A 242 20.76 -9.44 1.78
C ASP A 242 21.29 -8.41 0.77
N GLY A 243 20.54 -7.31 0.58
CA GLY A 243 20.89 -6.18 -0.26
C GLY A 243 20.37 -6.27 -1.69
N ASP A 244 19.56 -7.26 -2.03
CA ASP A 244 18.84 -7.33 -3.30
C ASP A 244 17.32 -7.17 -3.15
N SER A 245 16.64 -6.86 -4.26
CA SER A 245 15.22 -6.51 -4.28
C SER A 245 14.35 -7.73 -4.56
N ASP A 246 13.53 -8.14 -3.59
CA ASP A 246 12.56 -9.20 -3.76
C ASP A 246 11.22 -8.72 -4.29
N ILE A 247 10.36 -9.66 -4.66
CA ILE A 247 8.98 -9.39 -5.10
C ILE A 247 7.98 -10.04 -4.16
N VAL A 248 7.02 -9.26 -3.65
CA VAL A 248 5.90 -9.75 -2.82
C VAL A 248 4.58 -9.41 -3.47
N TRP A 249 3.67 -10.40 -3.53
CA TRP A 249 2.36 -10.21 -4.14
C TRP A 249 1.31 -11.17 -3.57
N GLY A 250 0.06 -10.77 -3.71
CA GLY A 250 -1.10 -11.62 -3.46
C GLY A 250 -1.75 -12.06 -4.76
N ASN A 251 -2.53 -13.12 -4.72
CA ASN A 251 -3.45 -13.46 -5.80
C ASN A 251 -4.79 -12.73 -5.57
N GLY A 252 -4.98 -11.60 -6.24
CA GLY A 252 -6.13 -10.72 -6.01
C GLY A 252 -7.50 -11.37 -6.25
N HIS A 253 -7.56 -12.45 -7.03
CA HIS A 253 -8.81 -13.14 -7.41
C HIS A 253 -8.83 -14.62 -7.02
N ASP A 254 -7.95 -15.05 -6.12
CA ASP A 254 -7.91 -16.42 -5.63
C ASP A 254 -7.27 -16.47 -4.22
N TYR A 255 -6.87 -17.64 -3.75
CA TYR A 255 -6.05 -17.82 -2.57
C TYR A 255 -4.57 -17.67 -2.89
N GLY A 256 -3.83 -17.03 -1.98
CA GLY A 256 -2.37 -17.07 -1.97
C GLY A 256 -1.70 -15.71 -1.84
N LEU A 257 -0.76 -15.66 -0.94
CA LEU A 257 0.19 -14.59 -0.68
C LEU A 257 1.59 -15.19 -0.86
N PHE A 258 2.44 -14.50 -1.59
CA PHE A 258 3.70 -15.04 -2.06
C PHE A 258 4.83 -14.02 -1.94
N TRP A 259 6.03 -14.55 -1.73
CA TRP A 259 7.29 -13.83 -1.82
C TRP A 259 8.18 -14.57 -2.82
N MET A 260 8.93 -13.84 -3.62
CA MET A 260 9.90 -14.38 -4.55
C MET A 260 11.22 -13.69 -4.27
N GLU A 261 12.10 -14.44 -3.65
CA GLU A 261 13.44 -14.04 -3.26
C GLU A 261 14.30 -13.92 -4.53
N GLN A 262 14.96 -12.78 -4.69
CA GLN A 262 16.01 -12.63 -5.67
C GLN A 262 17.29 -13.31 -5.16
N GLY A 263 18.16 -13.67 -6.08
CA GLY A 263 19.49 -14.15 -5.72
C GLY A 263 20.38 -14.18 -6.93
N LYS A 264 21.57 -14.75 -6.78
CA LYS A 264 22.59 -14.75 -7.82
C LYS A 264 23.20 -16.12 -8.05
N ALA A 265 23.12 -16.59 -9.29
CA ALA A 265 23.84 -17.78 -9.73
C ALA A 265 25.35 -17.53 -9.79
N THR A 266 26.14 -18.61 -9.87
CA THR A 266 27.61 -18.54 -9.94
C THR A 266 28.14 -17.82 -11.19
N ASP A 267 27.35 -17.76 -12.26
CA ASP A 267 27.68 -17.03 -13.49
C ASP A 267 27.26 -15.55 -13.44
N GLY A 268 26.74 -15.10 -12.30
CA GLY A 268 26.33 -13.73 -12.04
C GLY A 268 24.92 -13.39 -12.51
N LYS A 269 24.18 -14.34 -13.11
CA LYS A 269 22.78 -14.12 -13.48
C LYS A 269 21.89 -14.10 -12.26
N ARG A 270 20.84 -13.28 -12.35
CA ARG A 270 19.75 -13.28 -11.37
C ARG A 270 19.05 -14.63 -11.34
N THR A 271 18.66 -15.06 -10.15
CA THR A 271 17.79 -16.20 -9.90
C THR A 271 16.61 -15.77 -9.05
N TRP A 272 15.53 -16.55 -9.10
CA TRP A 272 14.30 -16.27 -8.35
C TRP A 272 13.83 -17.53 -7.62
N THR A 273 13.61 -17.44 -6.31
CA THR A 273 13.07 -18.54 -5.50
C THR A 273 11.72 -18.15 -4.91
N LYS A 274 10.66 -18.86 -5.30
CA LYS A 274 9.30 -18.58 -4.83
C LYS A 274 8.99 -19.27 -3.51
N TYR A 275 8.47 -18.50 -2.56
CA TYR A 275 7.96 -18.92 -1.26
C TYR A 275 6.46 -18.64 -1.14
N GLU A 276 5.77 -19.51 -0.41
CA GLU A 276 4.39 -19.29 0.01
C GLU A 276 4.39 -18.59 1.38
N ILE A 277 3.67 -17.48 1.48
CA ILE A 277 3.43 -16.78 2.74
C ILE A 277 2.18 -17.34 3.42
N ASP A 278 1.05 -17.30 2.70
CA ASP A 278 -0.24 -17.76 3.23
C ASP A 278 -1.22 -18.10 2.10
N LYS A 279 -1.92 -19.24 2.19
CA LYS A 279 -3.00 -19.65 1.29
C LYS A 279 -4.31 -19.96 2.01
N SER A 280 -4.39 -19.68 3.31
CA SER A 280 -5.54 -20.03 4.14
C SER A 280 -6.74 -19.08 3.95
N TRP A 281 -6.57 -17.97 3.25
CA TRP A 281 -7.60 -16.98 2.97
C TRP A 281 -7.45 -16.41 1.55
N SER A 282 -8.53 -15.83 1.05
CA SER A 282 -8.70 -15.46 -0.36
C SER A 282 -8.67 -13.95 -0.60
N GLN A 283 -8.29 -13.57 -1.81
CA GLN A 283 -8.27 -12.21 -2.35
C GLN A 283 -7.34 -11.20 -1.62
N PRO A 284 -6.06 -11.54 -1.34
CA PRO A 284 -5.03 -10.56 -1.00
C PRO A 284 -4.78 -9.63 -2.19
N HIS A 285 -5.52 -8.53 -2.29
CA HIS A 285 -5.54 -7.70 -3.50
C HIS A 285 -4.67 -6.44 -3.40
N PHE A 286 -4.52 -5.89 -2.19
CA PHE A 286 -3.68 -4.73 -1.91
C PHE A 286 -2.82 -5.02 -0.68
N MET A 287 -1.61 -4.49 -0.67
CA MET A 287 -0.65 -4.71 0.42
C MET A 287 0.38 -3.61 0.47
N VAL A 288 0.94 -3.42 1.66
CA VAL A 288 1.98 -2.42 1.94
C VAL A 288 2.96 -2.97 2.98
N PHE A 289 4.20 -2.50 2.94
CA PHE A 289 5.17 -2.71 4.01
C PHE A 289 5.15 -1.52 4.97
N ALA A 290 5.02 -1.79 6.27
CA ALA A 290 5.02 -0.78 7.33
C ALA A 290 5.63 -1.34 8.63
N ASP A 291 6.40 -0.53 9.35
CA ASP A 291 6.97 -0.87 10.65
C ASP A 291 5.88 -0.68 11.72
N LEU A 292 5.10 -1.74 11.97
CA LEU A 292 3.91 -1.66 12.83
C LEU A 292 4.25 -1.81 14.31
N ASP A 293 5.37 -2.46 14.63
CA ASP A 293 5.83 -2.67 16.01
C ASP A 293 7.01 -1.78 16.43
N ASN A 294 7.37 -0.79 15.60
CA ASN A 294 8.42 0.21 15.82
C ASN A 294 9.79 -0.43 16.12
N ASP A 295 10.08 -1.60 15.54
CA ASP A 295 11.37 -2.28 15.70
C ASP A 295 12.38 -1.96 14.59
N GLY A 296 11.98 -1.15 13.61
CA GLY A 296 12.79 -0.73 12.47
C GLY A 296 12.73 -1.70 11.28
N VAL A 297 12.03 -2.82 11.39
CA VAL A 297 11.77 -3.78 10.30
C VAL A 297 10.31 -3.65 9.88
N LYS A 298 10.05 -3.58 8.58
CA LYS A 298 8.68 -3.43 8.09
C LYS A 298 7.98 -4.79 8.04
N GLU A 299 6.78 -4.86 8.59
CA GLU A 299 5.82 -5.94 8.39
C GLU A 299 5.04 -5.75 7.09
N LEU A 300 4.65 -6.86 6.47
CA LEU A 300 3.71 -6.86 5.35
C LEU A 300 2.28 -6.79 5.89
N VAL A 301 1.53 -5.74 5.53
CA VAL A 301 0.12 -5.55 5.90
C VAL A 301 -0.77 -5.82 4.71
N THR A 302 -1.77 -6.69 4.87
CA THR A 302 -2.74 -6.99 3.81
C THR A 302 -4.02 -7.59 4.38
N GLY A 303 -5.07 -7.65 3.58
CA GLY A 303 -6.30 -8.31 3.95
C GLY A 303 -7.17 -8.64 2.75
N LYS A 304 -8.35 -9.18 3.05
CA LYS A 304 -9.27 -9.66 2.04
C LYS A 304 -9.99 -8.51 1.35
N ARG A 305 -9.87 -8.43 0.03
CA ARG A 305 -10.82 -7.67 -0.81
C ARG A 305 -12.14 -8.40 -0.90
N PHE A 306 -12.98 -8.16 0.10
CA PHE A 306 -14.27 -8.82 0.25
C PHE A 306 -15.14 -8.61 -0.99
N ARG A 307 -15.51 -9.71 -1.64
CA ARG A 307 -16.31 -9.72 -2.88
C ARG A 307 -15.69 -8.88 -4.01
N ALA A 308 -14.37 -8.97 -4.25
CA ALA A 308 -13.70 -8.23 -5.34
C ALA A 308 -14.50 -8.21 -6.66
N HIS A 309 -14.78 -9.38 -7.25
CA HIS A 309 -15.70 -9.51 -8.38
C HIS A 309 -17.14 -9.83 -8.00
N ASN A 310 -17.73 -9.10 -7.05
CA ASN A 310 -19.11 -9.26 -6.58
C ASN A 310 -19.41 -10.70 -6.07
N GLY A 311 -18.38 -11.33 -5.51
CA GLY A 311 -18.44 -12.69 -4.95
C GLY A 311 -18.26 -13.83 -5.94
N HIS A 312 -17.91 -13.56 -7.21
CA HIS A 312 -17.67 -14.60 -8.22
C HIS A 312 -16.29 -15.25 -8.12
N ASP A 313 -15.32 -14.58 -7.50
CA ASP A 313 -13.99 -15.14 -7.29
C ASP A 313 -14.02 -16.29 -6.28
N PRO A 314 -13.10 -17.28 -6.37
CA PRO A 314 -12.81 -18.23 -5.31
C PRO A 314 -12.71 -17.55 -3.94
N GLY A 315 -13.45 -18.10 -2.97
CA GLY A 315 -13.51 -17.56 -1.62
C GLY A 315 -14.15 -16.17 -1.50
N GLY A 316 -14.85 -15.66 -2.52
CA GLY A 316 -15.45 -14.32 -2.52
C GLY A 316 -16.33 -13.97 -1.32
N ASN A 317 -16.93 -14.99 -0.68
CA ASN A 317 -17.77 -14.88 0.51
C ASN A 317 -17.14 -15.45 1.79
N ASP A 318 -15.86 -15.82 1.75
CA ASP A 318 -15.12 -16.25 2.92
C ASP A 318 -15.08 -15.17 3.99
N PRO A 319 -14.79 -15.53 5.26
CA PRO A 319 -14.59 -14.57 6.33
C PRO A 319 -13.63 -13.46 5.93
N LYS A 320 -13.96 -12.24 6.36
CA LYS A 320 -13.13 -11.06 6.14
C LYS A 320 -11.99 -11.06 7.16
N CYS A 321 -10.85 -10.54 6.73
CA CYS A 321 -9.65 -10.52 7.55
C CYS A 321 -8.72 -9.40 7.13
N VAL A 322 -7.95 -8.93 8.11
CA VAL A 322 -6.76 -8.09 7.93
C VAL A 322 -5.67 -8.68 8.82
N TYR A 323 -4.49 -8.83 8.25
CA TYR A 323 -3.32 -9.43 8.88
C TYR A 323 -2.10 -8.54 8.68
N TYR A 324 -1.13 -8.71 9.56
CA TYR A 324 0.24 -8.33 9.26
C TYR A 324 1.16 -9.55 9.37
N TYR A 325 2.25 -9.53 8.62
CA TYR A 325 3.20 -10.63 8.57
C TYR A 325 4.60 -10.12 8.86
N LYS A 326 5.24 -10.71 9.87
CA LYS A 326 6.62 -10.41 10.25
C LYS A 326 7.57 -11.43 9.64
N PHE A 327 8.62 -10.97 8.96
CA PHE A 327 9.62 -11.87 8.40
C PHE A 327 10.53 -12.41 9.52
N ASP A 328 10.72 -13.73 9.55
CA ASP A 328 11.68 -14.42 10.42
C ASP A 328 12.88 -14.83 9.56
N PRO A 329 14.01 -14.11 9.67
CA PRO A 329 15.19 -14.37 8.86
C PRO A 329 15.84 -15.72 9.19
N ALA A 330 15.72 -16.21 10.43
CA ALA A 330 16.30 -17.50 10.81
C ALA A 330 15.55 -18.67 10.17
N ALA A 331 14.23 -18.55 10.06
CA ALA A 331 13.39 -19.58 9.43
C ALA A 331 13.08 -19.30 7.95
N LYS A 332 13.49 -18.15 7.43
CA LYS A 332 13.23 -17.68 6.05
C LYS A 332 11.75 -17.76 5.67
N LYS A 333 10.90 -17.21 6.54
CA LYS A 333 9.44 -17.28 6.38
C LYS A 333 8.77 -16.07 7.00
N PHE A 334 7.57 -15.77 6.52
CA PHE A 334 6.68 -14.82 7.15
C PHE A 334 5.83 -15.51 8.22
N ASN A 335 5.73 -14.90 9.40
CA ASN A 335 4.83 -15.32 10.46
C ASN A 335 3.63 -14.37 10.52
N ARG A 336 2.41 -14.93 10.41
CA ARG A 336 1.16 -14.18 10.46
C ARG A 336 0.81 -13.73 11.88
N ASN A 337 0.35 -12.49 11.99
CA ASN A 337 -0.33 -11.94 13.15
C ASN A 337 -1.71 -11.39 12.75
N VAL A 338 -2.65 -11.43 13.70
CA VAL A 338 -4.04 -11.05 13.46
C VAL A 338 -4.27 -9.60 13.86
N ILE A 339 -4.62 -8.74 12.88
CA ILE A 339 -5.22 -7.43 13.16
C ILE A 339 -6.70 -7.64 13.46
N ILE A 340 -7.42 -8.31 12.55
CA ILE A 340 -8.82 -8.67 12.74
C ILE A 340 -9.22 -9.83 11.81
N GLU A 341 -10.03 -10.78 12.29
CA GLU A 341 -10.51 -11.94 11.52
C GLU A 341 -11.98 -12.25 11.89
N GLY A 342 -12.79 -12.61 10.89
CA GLY A 342 -14.18 -13.01 11.10
C GLY A 342 -15.13 -11.85 11.45
N ASP A 343 -14.68 -10.61 11.28
CA ASP A 343 -15.43 -9.38 11.59
C ASP A 343 -16.02 -8.73 10.31
N THR A 344 -16.50 -7.49 10.41
CA THR A 344 -17.02 -6.71 9.29
C THR A 344 -15.92 -6.02 8.47
N VAL A 345 -14.73 -5.84 9.04
CA VAL A 345 -13.59 -5.15 8.41
C VAL A 345 -13.01 -5.99 7.27
N ALA A 346 -12.80 -5.35 6.13
CA ALA A 346 -12.16 -5.90 4.95
C ALA A 346 -11.09 -4.92 4.45
N PHE A 347 -10.32 -5.33 3.44
CA PHE A 347 -9.22 -4.56 2.89
C PHE A 347 -9.46 -4.30 1.41
N GLY A 348 -9.55 -3.03 1.02
CA GLY A 348 -9.90 -2.63 -0.33
C GLY A 348 -8.76 -2.77 -1.34
N ILE A 349 -8.79 -1.91 -2.36
CA ILE A 349 -7.83 -1.84 -3.48
C ILE A 349 -6.89 -0.66 -3.41
N ASN A 350 -7.06 0.21 -2.42
CA ASN A 350 -6.11 1.26 -2.10
C ASN A 350 -6.30 1.66 -0.65
N THR A 351 -5.25 1.55 0.14
CA THR A 351 -5.28 1.84 1.57
C THR A 351 -4.04 2.59 2.04
N MET A 352 -4.08 3.10 3.27
CA MET A 352 -3.01 3.83 3.93
C MET A 352 -2.67 3.18 5.27
N VAL A 353 -1.37 3.10 5.56
CA VAL A 353 -0.82 2.75 6.87
C VAL A 353 0.05 3.91 7.32
N ILE A 354 -0.38 4.62 8.36
CA ILE A 354 0.17 5.92 8.77
C ILE A 354 -0.20 6.21 10.22
N ASP A 355 0.65 6.95 10.93
CA ASP A 355 0.38 7.53 12.26
C ASP A 355 -0.72 8.59 12.13
N ILE A 356 -2.00 8.19 12.26
CA ILE A 356 -3.14 9.07 11.95
C ILE A 356 -3.53 9.95 13.14
N ASP A 357 -3.21 9.52 14.36
CA ASP A 357 -3.53 10.24 15.59
C ASP A 357 -2.33 10.96 16.22
N GLY A 358 -1.12 10.78 15.66
CA GLY A 358 0.10 11.46 16.06
C GLY A 358 0.75 10.88 17.32
N ASP A 359 0.37 9.67 17.71
CA ASP A 359 0.88 9.02 18.91
C ASP A 359 2.21 8.28 18.68
N GLY A 360 2.67 8.19 17.43
CA GLY A 360 3.96 7.66 17.01
C GLY A 360 4.00 6.16 16.72
N ASP A 361 2.86 5.49 16.66
CA ASP A 361 2.73 4.20 15.99
C ASP A 361 1.94 4.33 14.67
N LEU A 362 1.96 3.29 13.84
CA LEU A 362 1.28 3.32 12.54
C LEU A 362 -0.07 2.60 12.62
N ASP A 363 -1.13 3.29 12.21
CA ASP A 363 -2.49 2.78 12.13
C ASP A 363 -2.83 2.24 10.75
N VAL A 364 -3.88 1.42 10.65
CA VAL A 364 -4.31 0.82 9.37
C VAL A 364 -5.73 1.29 9.00
N VAL A 365 -5.84 2.09 7.94
CA VAL A 365 -7.14 2.39 7.33
C VAL A 365 -7.62 1.17 6.56
N CYS A 366 -8.92 0.88 6.59
CA CYS A 366 -9.51 -0.31 5.98
C CYS A 366 -10.79 0.06 5.21
N PRO A 367 -10.67 0.57 3.96
CA PRO A 367 -11.81 0.77 3.08
C PRO A 367 -12.25 -0.56 2.47
N GLY A 368 -13.51 -0.67 2.03
CA GLY A 368 -13.99 -1.85 1.33
C GLY A 368 -15.50 -1.85 1.11
N LYS A 369 -15.99 -2.88 0.42
CA LYS A 369 -17.43 -3.12 0.20
C LYS A 369 -18.23 -3.36 1.49
N SER A 370 -17.55 -3.49 2.63
CA SER A 370 -18.17 -3.68 3.95
C SER A 370 -18.16 -2.44 4.84
N GLY A 371 -17.68 -1.29 4.35
CA GLY A 371 -17.56 -0.06 5.12
C GLY A 371 -16.14 0.51 5.11
N LEU A 372 -15.99 1.64 5.79
CA LEU A 372 -14.72 2.28 6.10
C LEU A 372 -14.45 2.13 7.60
N TYR A 373 -13.26 1.61 7.92
CA TYR A 373 -12.81 1.36 9.27
C TYR A 373 -11.39 1.88 9.48
N LEU A 374 -11.03 2.13 10.73
CA LEU A 374 -9.67 2.41 11.17
C LEU A 374 -9.30 1.37 12.23
N MET A 375 -8.12 0.77 12.09
CA MET A 375 -7.50 -0.05 13.13
C MET A 375 -6.44 0.81 13.80
N GLU A 376 -6.81 1.42 14.93
CA GLU A 376 -5.90 2.20 15.79
C GLU A 376 -4.92 1.24 16.42
N ASN A 377 -3.64 1.44 16.17
CA ASN A 377 -2.57 0.69 16.82
C ASN A 377 -2.44 1.19 18.27
N LEU A 378 -2.18 0.28 19.21
CA LEU A 378 -2.17 0.56 20.65
C LEU A 378 -0.78 0.39 21.24
N LEU A 379 0.26 0.52 20.42
CA LEU A 379 1.63 0.31 20.82
C LEU A 379 2.03 1.42 21.79
N LYS A 380 1.96 1.11 23.08
CA LYS A 380 2.39 2.05 24.13
C LYS A 380 3.88 2.33 23.98
N LYS A 381 4.20 3.59 23.67
CA LYS A 381 5.56 4.15 23.77
C LYS A 381 6.26 3.83 25.08
#